data_AF-A0ABD4WSG7-F1
#
_entry.id   AF-A0ABD4WSG7-F1
#
_cell.length_a   1.000
_cell.length_b   1.000
_cell.length_c   1.000
_cell.angle_alpha   90.00
_cell.angle_beta   90.00
_cell.angle_gamma   90.00
#
_symmetry.space_group_name_H-M   'P 1'
#
loop_
_entity.id
_entity.type
_entity.pdbx_description
1 polymer ?
#
loop_
_entity_poly.entity_id
_entity_poly.type
_entity_poly.pdbx_seq_one_letter_code
_entity_poly.pdbx_strand_id
1 'polypeptide(L)'
;MPRVKYSNSDINLMARMMRAEAEGEGRQGMLYVGNVIVNRLAANCIDFKNLRTVSQVIYQVQGGNYSFEAVQKGNVFYQRARGVE
;
A
#
# COMPACT_ATOMS: atom_id res chain seq x y z
N MET A 1 18.93 6.89 -6.49
CA MET A 1 17.98 7.53 -5.55
C MET A 1 16.68 6.75 -5.55
N PRO A 2 15.97 6.63 -4.42
CA PRO A 2 14.68 5.94 -4.39
C PRO A 2 13.62 6.71 -5.21
N ARG A 3 12.65 5.99 -5.81
CA ARG A 3 11.59 6.59 -6.65
C ARG A 3 10.66 7.55 -5.88
N VAL A 4 10.51 7.30 -4.59
CA VAL A 4 9.73 8.11 -3.64
C VAL A 4 10.48 8.17 -2.31
N LYS A 5 10.28 9.23 -1.52
CA LYS A 5 10.83 9.31 -0.16
C LYS A 5 10.04 8.36 0.75
N TYR A 6 10.75 7.68 1.64
CA TYR A 6 10.14 6.75 2.59
C TYR A 6 10.93 6.71 3.90
N SER A 7 10.28 6.20 4.93
CA SER A 7 10.82 5.91 6.25
C SER A 7 10.65 4.43 6.60
N ASN A 8 11.22 3.97 7.71
CA ASN A 8 11.04 2.59 8.18
C ASN A 8 9.58 2.26 8.54
N SER A 9 8.81 3.25 9.01
CA SER A 9 7.37 3.06 9.26
C SER A 9 6.58 2.87 7.96
N ASP A 10 6.97 3.56 6.88
CA ASP A 10 6.37 3.36 5.56
C ASP A 10 6.64 1.95 5.02
N ILE A 11 7.86 1.42 5.23
CA ILE A 11 8.20 0.03 4.85
C ILE A 11 7.29 -0.96 5.60
N ASN A 12 7.15 -0.80 6.92
CA ASN A 12 6.30 -1.66 7.73
C ASN A 12 4.82 -1.57 7.34
N LEU A 13 4.34 -0.37 7.01
CA LEU A 13 2.98 -0.14 6.55
C LEU A 13 2.74 -0.79 5.18
N MET A 14 3.66 -0.61 4.24
CA MET A 14 3.59 -1.20 2.90
C MET A 14 3.66 -2.72 2.96
N ALA A 15 4.54 -3.30 3.78
CA ALA A 15 4.63 -4.76 3.93
C ALA A 15 3.34 -5.39 4.45
N ARG A 16 2.67 -4.74 5.42
CA ARG A 16 1.34 -5.17 5.89
C ARG A 16 0.29 -5.10 4.79
N MET A 17 0.32 -4.02 4.01
CA MET A 17 -0.61 -3.85 2.88
C MET A 17 -0.41 -4.91 1.80
N MET A 18 0.84 -5.14 1.38
CA MET A 18 1.18 -6.14 0.36
C MET A 18 0.68 -7.53 0.75
N ARG A 19 0.88 -7.94 2.01
CA ARG A 19 0.36 -9.20 2.53
C ARG A 19 -1.17 -9.20 2.55
N ALA A 20 -1.79 -8.16 3.10
CA ALA A 20 -3.24 -8.14 3.27
C ALA A 20 -4.01 -8.16 1.94
N GLU A 21 -3.46 -7.57 0.88
CA GLU A 21 -4.09 -7.51 -0.44
C GLU A 21 -3.78 -8.74 -1.32
N ALA A 22 -2.65 -9.40 -1.11
CA ALA A 22 -2.14 -10.37 -2.09
C ALA A 22 -1.37 -11.56 -1.50
N GLU A 23 -1.55 -11.91 -0.22
CA GLU A 23 -0.92 -13.12 0.36
C GLU A 23 -1.26 -14.39 -0.43
N GLY A 24 -2.51 -14.55 -0.87
CA GLY A 24 -2.95 -15.70 -1.68
C GLY A 24 -2.39 -15.75 -3.10
N GLU A 25 -1.93 -14.61 -3.63
CA GLU A 25 -1.32 -14.48 -4.97
C GLU A 25 0.20 -14.75 -4.94
N GLY A 26 0.73 -15.06 -3.76
CA GLY A 26 2.14 -15.32 -3.53
C GLY A 26 3.04 -14.08 -3.67
N ARG A 27 4.36 -14.30 -3.64
CA ARG A 27 5.36 -13.24 -3.60
C ARG A 27 5.25 -12.24 -4.76
N GLN A 28 4.94 -12.72 -5.96
CA GLN A 28 4.85 -11.88 -7.14
C GLN A 28 3.64 -10.93 -7.07
N GLY A 29 2.47 -11.44 -6.64
CA GLY A 29 1.27 -10.60 -6.45
C GLY A 29 1.49 -9.52 -5.41
N MET A 30 2.11 -9.88 -4.28
CA MET A 30 2.49 -8.91 -3.25
C MET A 30 3.41 -7.80 -3.77
N LEU A 31 4.40 -8.13 -4.61
CA LEU A 31 5.29 -7.13 -5.24
C LEU A 31 4.53 -6.19 -6.17
N TYR A 32 3.52 -6.69 -6.89
CA TYR A 32 2.67 -5.84 -7.73
C TYR A 32 1.83 -4.84 -6.90
N VAL A 33 1.31 -5.25 -5.75
CA VAL A 33 0.64 -4.31 -4.82
C VAL A 33 1.61 -3.22 -4.38
N GLY A 34 2.85 -3.58 -4.01
CA GLY A 34 3.90 -2.61 -3.68
C GLY A 34 4.17 -1.61 -4.82
N ASN A 35 4.27 -2.10 -6.05
CA ASN A 35 4.43 -1.25 -7.24
C ASN A 35 3.26 -0.28 -7.43
N VAL A 36 2.02 -0.73 -7.23
CA VAL A 36 0.83 0.13 -7.31
C VAL A 36 0.93 1.28 -6.30
N ILE A 37 1.29 1.00 -5.05
CA ILE A 37 1.42 2.02 -4.00
C ILE A 37 2.48 3.07 -4.38
N VAL A 38 3.66 2.63 -4.83
CA VAL A 38 4.74 3.54 -5.25
C VAL A 38 4.34 4.35 -6.48
N ASN A 39 3.65 3.73 -7.45
CA ASN A 39 3.18 4.42 -8.65
C ASN A 39 2.13 5.48 -8.33
N ARG A 40 1.17 5.20 -7.43
CA ARG A 40 0.19 6.20 -6.97
C ARG A 40 0.87 7.38 -6.28
N LEU A 41 1.88 7.13 -5.45
CA LEU A 41 2.64 8.19 -4.80
C LEU A 41 3.43 9.05 -5.80
N ALA A 42 3.98 8.44 -6.84
CA ALA A 42 4.80 9.12 -7.84
C ALA A 42 3.99 9.84 -8.94
N ALA A 43 2.76 9.41 -9.22
CA ALA A 43 2.00 9.85 -10.39
C ALA A 43 1.61 11.34 -10.35
N ASN A 44 1.26 11.88 -9.18
CA ASN A 44 0.83 13.27 -8.99
C ASN A 44 -0.17 13.77 -10.06
N CYS A 45 -1.11 12.91 -10.47
CA CYS A 45 -2.18 13.22 -11.42
C CYS A 45 -3.49 13.57 -10.70
N ILE A 46 -4.58 13.84 -11.42
CA ILE A 46 -5.86 14.31 -10.84
C ILE A 46 -6.37 13.39 -9.72
N ASP A 47 -6.27 12.07 -9.91
CA ASP A 47 -6.74 11.06 -8.94
C ASP A 47 -5.78 10.87 -7.74
N PHE A 48 -4.51 11.25 -7.90
CA PHE A 48 -3.45 11.04 -6.89
C PHE A 48 -2.77 12.36 -6.50
N LYS A 49 -3.47 13.48 -6.70
CA LYS A 49 -2.91 14.81 -6.44
C LYS A 49 -2.68 14.97 -4.94
N ASN A 50 -1.53 15.54 -4.59
CA ASN A 50 -1.17 15.80 -3.19
C ASN A 50 -0.95 14.57 -2.30
N LEU A 51 -0.82 13.37 -2.87
CA LEU A 51 -0.24 12.24 -2.14
C LEU A 51 1.29 12.49 -2.03
N ARG A 52 1.78 12.55 -0.80
CA ARG A 52 3.18 12.88 -0.45
C ARG A 52 3.83 11.82 0.44
N THR A 53 3.05 10.93 1.04
CA THR A 53 3.55 9.83 1.88
C THR A 53 2.85 8.51 1.53
N VAL A 54 3.49 7.39 1.87
CA VAL A 54 2.90 6.04 1.69
C VAL A 54 1.60 5.90 2.50
N SER A 55 1.57 6.47 3.70
CA SER A 55 0.37 6.52 4.54
C SER A 55 -0.81 7.20 3.82
N GLN A 56 -0.58 8.35 3.17
CA GLN A 56 -1.64 9.03 2.42
C GLN A 56 -2.17 8.19 1.25
N VAL A 57 -1.32 7.42 0.58
CA VAL A 57 -1.76 6.51 -0.48
C VAL A 57 -2.62 5.38 0.10
N ILE A 58 -2.15 4.75 1.16
CA ILE A 58 -2.82 3.59 1.78
C ILE A 58 -4.17 3.97 2.38
N TYR A 59 -4.27 5.12 3.03
CA TYR A 59 -5.50 5.61 3.63
C TYR A 59 -6.29 6.56 2.72
N GLN A 60 -5.96 6.61 1.42
CA GLN A 60 -6.66 7.46 0.47
C GLN A 60 -8.13 7.03 0.36
N VAL A 61 -9.04 7.98 0.55
CA VAL A 61 -10.48 7.79 0.32
C VAL A 61 -10.85 8.37 -1.04
N GLN A 62 -11.52 7.56 -1.87
CA GLN A 62 -12.05 7.96 -3.17
C GLN A 62 -13.51 7.51 -3.28
N GLY A 63 -14.39 8.41 -3.73
CA GLY A 63 -15.82 8.09 -3.85
C GLY A 63 -16.50 7.65 -2.54
N GLY A 64 -15.99 8.11 -1.39
CA GLY A 64 -16.52 7.77 -0.05
C GLY A 64 -15.96 6.50 0.58
N ASN A 65 -15.07 5.76 -0.09
CA ASN A 65 -14.48 4.51 0.43
C ASN A 65 -12.95 4.51 0.40
N TYR A 66 -12.32 3.69 1.24
CA TYR A 66 -10.87 3.47 1.18
C TYR A 66 -10.48 2.84 -0.16
N SER A 67 -9.36 3.27 -0.71
CA SER A 67 -8.84 2.78 -1.98
C SER A 67 -8.24 1.36 -1.91
N PHE A 68 -8.11 0.82 -0.71
CA PHE A 68 -7.61 -0.53 -0.41
C PHE A 68 -8.61 -1.22 0.50
N GLU A 69 -9.12 -2.37 0.06
CA GLU A 69 -10.17 -3.11 0.76
C GLU A 69 -9.67 -3.63 2.11
N ALA A 70 -8.37 -3.95 2.20
CA ALA A 70 -7.74 -4.44 3.42
C ALA A 70 -7.82 -3.43 4.60
N VAL A 71 -7.82 -2.12 4.31
CA VAL A 71 -7.97 -1.07 5.33
C VAL A 71 -9.37 -1.10 5.94
N GLN A 72 -10.39 -1.33 5.10
CA GLN A 72 -11.79 -1.34 5.49
C GLN A 72 -12.17 -2.63 6.22
N LYS A 73 -11.70 -3.79 5.75
CA LYS A 73 -12.01 -5.10 6.36
C LYS A 73 -11.21 -5.37 7.64
N GLY A 74 -10.01 -4.81 7.78
CA GLY A 74 -9.19 -4.83 9.00
C GLY A 74 -8.64 -6.20 9.46
N ASN A 75 -9.17 -7.33 8.96
CA ASN A 75 -8.82 -8.67 9.43
C ASN A 75 -7.34 -9.05 9.24
N VAL A 76 -6.73 -8.75 8.10
CA VAL A 76 -5.33 -9.09 7.78
C VAL A 76 -4.39 -7.90 7.90
N PHE A 77 -4.88 -6.69 7.61
CA PHE A 77 -4.05 -5.47 7.54
C PHE A 77 -3.41 -5.06 8.87
N TYR A 78 -4.10 -5.25 10.00
CA TYR A 78 -3.56 -4.87 11.31
C TYR A 78 -2.61 -5.93 11.89
N GLN A 79 -2.46 -7.08 11.25
CA GLN A 79 -1.46 -8.07 11.61
C GLN A 79 -0.07 -7.67 11.12
N ARG A 80 0.99 -8.14 11.77
CA ARG A 80 2.36 -7.92 11.30
C ARG A 80 2.61 -8.65 9.98
N ALA A 81 3.40 -8.03 9.10
CA ALA A 81 3.89 -8.69 7.90
C ALA A 81 4.82 -9.86 8.27
N ARG A 82 4.72 -10.97 7.54
CA ARG A 82 5.52 -12.18 7.68
C ARG A 82 5.90 -12.68 6.29
N GLY A 83 6.97 -13.47 6.20
CA GLY A 83 7.38 -14.10 4.94
C GLY A 83 6.33 -15.09 4.44
N VAL A 84 6.32 -15.31 3.14
CA VAL A 84 5.64 -16.44 2.51
C VAL A 84 6.72 -17.51 2.36
N GLU A 85 6.56 -18.62 3.08
CA GLU A 85 7.38 -19.82 2.90
C GLU A 85 7.02 -20.52 1.59
#